data_AF-A0A6V7QZZ8-F1
#
_entry.id   AF-A0A6V7QZZ8-F1
#
_cell.length_a   1.000
_cell.length_b   1.000
_cell.length_c   1.000
_cell.angle_alpha   90.00
_cell.angle_beta   90.00
_cell.angle_gamma   90.00
#
_symmetry.space_group_name_H-M   'P 1'
#
loop_
_entity.id
_entity.type
_entity.pdbx_description
1 polymer ?
#
loop_
_entity_poly.entity_id
_entity_poly.type
_entity_poly.pdbx_seq_one_letter_code
_entity_poly.pdbx_strand_id
1 'polypeptide(L)'
;MDNKKLTNFTLVDVIEAKIHFIKTNTIFDEKDFKDNDEGELLAYNELLSDAKEMNKNEFLSKYLKIVNRLYKQLENEEFKDKKQIDKMSGYNNAIVSVLKCINPIYEYDLND
;
A
#
# COMPACT_ATOMS: atom_id res chain seq x y z
N MET A 1 -8.87 -4.54 20.10
CA MET A 1 -9.41 -5.35 19.00
C MET A 1 -10.84 -4.90 18.76
N ASP A 2 -11.11 -4.46 17.55
CA ASP A 2 -12.41 -3.91 17.17
C ASP A 2 -13.45 -5.04 17.13
N ASN A 3 -14.55 -4.93 17.90
CA ASN A 3 -15.58 -5.98 18.00
C ASN A 3 -16.67 -5.80 16.91
N LYS A 4 -16.23 -5.37 15.73
CA LYS A 4 -17.10 -5.04 14.60
C LYS A 4 -17.48 -6.33 13.87
N LYS A 5 -18.75 -6.46 13.49
CA LYS A 5 -19.17 -7.56 12.60
C LYS A 5 -18.44 -7.45 11.27
N LEU A 6 -18.02 -8.58 10.69
CA LEU A 6 -17.33 -8.60 9.39
C LEU A 6 -18.16 -7.99 8.25
N THR A 7 -19.49 -8.05 8.33
CA THR A 7 -20.38 -7.36 7.38
C THR A 7 -20.26 -5.84 7.39
N ASN A 8 -19.70 -5.28 8.47
CA ASN A 8 -19.45 -3.86 8.65
C ASN A 8 -17.95 -3.54 8.59
N PHE A 9 -17.09 -4.55 8.42
CA PHE A 9 -15.65 -4.37 8.30
C PHE A 9 -15.35 -3.82 6.90
N THR A 10 -14.63 -2.72 6.86
CA THR A 10 -14.43 -1.87 5.67
C THR A 10 -12.97 -1.89 5.25
N LEU A 11 -12.70 -1.33 4.06
CA LEU A 11 -11.34 -1.14 3.60
C LEU A 11 -10.53 -0.21 4.53
N VAL A 12 -11.18 0.76 5.16
CA VAL A 12 -10.56 1.64 6.17
C VAL A 12 -10.05 0.81 7.35
N ASP A 13 -10.85 -0.14 7.86
CA ASP A 13 -10.44 -1.00 8.97
C ASP A 13 -9.25 -1.90 8.58
N VAL A 14 -9.19 -2.37 7.31
CA VAL A 14 -8.04 -3.12 6.76
C VAL A 14 -6.77 -2.27 6.76
N ILE A 15 -6.86 -1.03 6.29
CA ILE A 15 -5.71 -0.11 6.19
C ILE A 15 -5.21 0.25 7.59
N GLU A 16 -6.11 0.56 8.53
CA GLU A 16 -5.76 0.87 9.92
C GLU A 16 -5.09 -0.32 10.61
N ALA A 17 -5.57 -1.55 10.37
CA ALA A 17 -4.92 -2.76 10.89
C ALA A 17 -3.49 -2.95 10.35
N LYS A 18 -3.26 -2.64 9.06
CA LYS A 18 -1.92 -2.70 8.44
C LYS A 18 -0.97 -1.66 9.04
N ILE A 19 -1.42 -0.42 9.20
CA ILE A 19 -0.64 0.65 9.86
C ILE A 19 -0.29 0.24 11.29
N HIS A 20 -1.25 -0.31 12.04
CA HIS A 20 -1.03 -0.75 13.41
C HIS A 20 0.01 -1.88 13.46
N PHE A 21 -0.06 -2.85 12.55
CA PHE A 21 0.89 -3.94 12.48
C PHE A 21 2.32 -3.42 12.26
N ILE A 22 2.55 -2.58 11.24
CA ILE A 22 3.90 -2.04 10.98
C ILE A 22 4.47 -1.34 12.21
N LYS A 23 3.65 -0.53 12.90
CA LYS A 23 4.09 0.24 14.07
C LYS A 23 4.35 -0.58 15.34
N THR A 24 3.80 -1.78 15.46
CA THR A 24 3.75 -2.50 16.75
C THR A 24 4.19 -3.96 16.68
N ASN A 25 4.44 -4.49 15.49
CA ASN A 25 4.86 -5.87 15.35
C ASN A 25 6.22 -6.09 16.04
N THR A 26 6.41 -7.31 16.55
CA THR A 26 7.66 -7.77 17.19
C THR A 26 8.16 -9.05 16.52
N ILE A 27 7.65 -9.34 15.32
CA ILE A 27 7.88 -10.60 14.60
C ILE A 27 9.25 -10.56 13.90
N PHE A 28 9.65 -9.38 13.42
CA PHE A 28 10.91 -9.12 12.76
C PHE A 28 11.57 -7.84 13.32
N ASP A 29 12.87 -7.68 13.11
CA ASP A 29 13.59 -6.46 13.50
C ASP A 29 13.21 -5.33 12.54
N GLU A 30 12.66 -4.24 13.08
CA GLU A 30 12.28 -3.03 12.33
C GLU A 30 13.45 -2.46 11.51
N LYS A 31 14.70 -2.69 11.95
CA LYS A 31 15.88 -2.17 11.26
C LYS A 31 16.11 -2.82 9.91
N ASP A 32 15.72 -4.08 9.76
CA ASP A 32 15.92 -4.82 8.52
C ASP A 32 14.94 -4.35 7.41
N PHE A 33 13.81 -3.78 7.82
CA PHE A 33 12.74 -3.35 6.92
C PHE A 33 12.46 -1.85 6.96
N LYS A 34 13.27 -1.08 7.69
CA LYS A 34 13.01 0.33 8.00
C LYS A 34 12.57 1.17 6.80
N ASP A 35 13.34 1.13 5.72
CA ASP A 35 13.07 1.96 4.53
C ASP A 35 11.81 1.47 3.79
N ASN A 36 11.59 0.15 3.72
CA ASN A 36 10.37 -0.47 3.19
C ASN A 36 9.14 -0.08 4.01
N ASP A 37 9.21 -0.22 5.34
CA ASP A 37 8.13 0.11 6.28
C ASP A 37 7.80 1.61 6.25
N GLU A 38 8.79 2.48 6.05
CA GLU A 38 8.57 3.91 5.83
C GLU A 38 7.74 4.15 4.56
N GLY A 39 8.03 3.41 3.49
CA GLY A 39 7.26 3.42 2.24
C GLY A 39 5.82 2.93 2.43
N GLU A 40 5.66 1.79 3.11
CA GLU A 40 4.34 1.21 3.40
C GLU A 40 3.48 2.15 4.25
N LEU A 41 4.06 2.73 5.30
CA LEU A 41 3.35 3.69 6.16
C LEU A 41 2.95 4.94 5.39
N LEU A 42 3.81 5.46 4.52
CA LEU A 42 3.46 6.60 3.67
C LEU A 42 2.24 6.27 2.79
N ALA A 43 2.29 5.15 2.06
CA ALA A 43 1.19 4.71 1.22
C ALA A 43 -0.10 4.49 2.03
N TYR A 44 -0.03 3.77 3.14
CA TYR A 44 -1.22 3.46 3.94
C TYR A 44 -1.86 4.71 4.56
N ASN A 45 -1.08 5.70 5.00
CA ASN A 45 -1.65 6.95 5.49
C ASN A 45 -2.37 7.74 4.38
N GLU A 46 -1.80 7.78 3.16
CA GLU A 46 -2.48 8.39 2.01
C GLU A 46 -3.75 7.62 1.64
N LEU A 47 -3.66 6.29 1.52
CA LEU A 47 -4.80 5.41 1.20
C LEU A 47 -5.92 5.57 2.25
N LEU A 48 -5.55 5.71 3.53
CA LEU A 48 -6.51 5.90 4.62
C LEU A 48 -7.24 7.24 4.50
N SER A 49 -6.51 8.32 4.20
CA SER A 49 -7.09 9.64 4.01
C SER A 49 -8.04 9.64 2.81
N ASP A 50 -7.55 9.15 1.67
CA ASP A 50 -8.32 9.10 0.43
C ASP A 50 -9.54 8.18 0.53
N ALA A 51 -9.44 7.02 1.19
CA ALA A 51 -10.57 6.11 1.35
C ALA A 51 -11.71 6.71 2.19
N LYS A 52 -11.43 7.75 2.99
CA LYS A 52 -12.44 8.48 3.77
C LYS A 52 -13.12 9.59 2.97
N GLU A 53 -12.50 10.07 1.88
CA GLU A 53 -12.95 11.24 1.12
C GLU A 53 -13.39 10.93 -0.32
N MET A 54 -12.74 9.96 -0.97
CA MET A 54 -12.96 9.62 -2.38
C MET A 54 -13.99 8.51 -2.56
N ASN A 55 -14.70 8.54 -3.68
CA ASN A 55 -15.45 7.38 -4.10
C ASN A 55 -14.54 6.29 -4.71
N LYS A 56 -15.08 5.08 -4.87
CA LYS A 56 -14.34 3.92 -5.40
C LYS A 56 -13.62 4.20 -6.72
N ASN A 57 -14.24 4.90 -7.67
CA ASN A 57 -13.66 5.10 -9.00
C ASN A 57 -12.52 6.12 -8.98
N GLU A 58 -12.66 7.19 -8.20
CA GLU A 58 -11.59 8.19 -7.98
C GLU A 58 -10.38 7.53 -7.32
N PHE A 59 -10.62 6.77 -6.26
CA PHE A 59 -9.61 6.04 -5.53
C PHE A 59 -8.83 5.08 -6.44
N LEU A 60 -9.55 4.21 -7.17
CA LEU A 60 -8.93 3.26 -8.09
C LEU A 60 -8.16 3.98 -9.21
N SER A 61 -8.72 5.03 -9.81
CA SER A 61 -8.07 5.77 -10.88
C SER A 61 -6.75 6.41 -10.42
N LYS A 62 -6.73 7.00 -9.21
CA LYS A 62 -5.52 7.59 -8.63
C LYS A 62 -4.44 6.53 -8.42
N TYR A 63 -4.78 5.46 -7.69
CA TYR A 63 -3.79 4.50 -7.23
C TYR A 63 -3.29 3.57 -8.34
N LEU A 64 -4.13 3.23 -9.32
CA LEU A 64 -3.67 2.48 -10.51
C LEU A 64 -2.66 3.28 -11.34
N LYS A 65 -2.86 4.60 -11.49
CA LYS A 65 -1.88 5.47 -12.17
C LYS A 65 -0.55 5.52 -11.42
N ILE A 66 -0.60 5.56 -10.08
CA ILE A 66 0.60 5.58 -9.24
C ILE A 66 1.37 4.26 -9.36
N VAL A 67 0.68 3.12 -9.22
CA VAL A 67 1.29 1.78 -9.37
C VAL A 67 1.92 1.61 -10.75
N ASN A 68 1.18 1.92 -11.82
CA ASN A 68 1.70 1.81 -13.19
C ASN A 68 2.95 2.69 -13.41
N ARG A 69 2.99 3.88 -12.81
CA ARG A 69 4.17 4.74 -12.86
C ARG A 69 5.34 4.09 -12.11
N LEU A 70 5.14 3.73 -10.84
CA LEU A 70 6.21 3.18 -10.01
C LEU A 70 6.77 1.87 -10.54
N TYR A 71 5.91 1.01 -11.07
CA TYR A 71 6.32 -0.23 -11.73
C TYR A 71 7.33 0.04 -12.84
N LYS A 72 7.01 0.97 -13.76
CA LYS A 72 7.93 1.37 -14.84
C LYS A 72 9.24 1.97 -14.31
N GLN A 73 9.18 2.79 -13.26
CA GLN A 73 10.38 3.40 -12.69
C GLN A 73 11.31 2.37 -12.03
N LEU A 74 10.72 1.34 -11.39
CA LEU A 74 11.47 0.24 -10.80
C LEU A 74 12.06 -0.68 -11.87
N GLU A 75 11.28 -1.03 -12.91
CA GLU A 75 11.73 -1.85 -14.04
C GLU A 75 12.87 -1.19 -14.83
N ASN A 76 12.78 0.13 -15.04
CA ASN A 76 13.80 0.91 -15.73
C ASN A 76 15.02 1.26 -14.85
N GLU A 77 15.08 0.76 -13.61
CA GLU A 77 16.14 1.07 -12.63
C GLU A 77 16.37 2.60 -12.47
N GLU A 78 15.29 3.39 -12.51
CA GLU A 78 15.38 4.86 -12.39
C GLU A 78 15.87 5.28 -10.99
N PHE A 79 15.63 4.45 -9.98
CA PHE A 79 16.14 4.63 -8.63
C PHE A 79 17.52 3.99 -8.49
N LYS A 80 18.53 4.80 -8.13
CA LYS A 80 19.92 4.34 -7.98
C LYS A 80 20.35 4.09 -6.54
N ASP A 81 19.57 4.58 -5.59
CA ASP A 81 19.83 4.43 -4.16
C ASP A 81 19.01 3.29 -3.58
N LYS A 82 19.67 2.37 -2.85
CA LYS A 82 19.01 1.18 -2.29
C LYS A 82 17.86 1.57 -1.35
N LYS A 83 18.04 2.59 -0.50
CA LYS A 83 16.99 2.99 0.44
C LYS A 83 15.77 3.54 -0.30
N GLN A 84 16.01 4.30 -1.37
CA GLN A 84 14.93 4.80 -2.21
C GLN A 84 14.21 3.65 -2.94
N ILE A 85 14.94 2.65 -3.44
CA ILE A 85 14.34 1.44 -4.02
C ILE A 85 13.45 0.76 -2.98
N ASP A 86 14.01 0.43 -1.81
CA ASP A 86 13.29 -0.27 -0.75
C ASP A 86 12.03 0.49 -0.31
N LYS A 87 12.14 1.82 -0.15
CA LYS A 87 11.00 2.69 0.17
C LYS A 87 9.92 2.73 -0.92
N MET A 88 10.32 2.86 -2.18
CA MET A 88 9.34 2.89 -3.29
C MET A 88 8.72 1.52 -3.53
N SER A 89 9.45 0.43 -3.31
CA SER A 89 8.92 -0.93 -3.32
C SER A 89 7.88 -1.13 -2.22
N GLY A 90 8.15 -0.72 -0.98
CA GLY A 90 7.17 -0.78 0.11
C GLY A 90 5.92 0.05 -0.18
N TYR A 91 6.11 1.28 -0.65
CA TYR A 91 4.99 2.15 -1.03
C TYR A 91 4.12 1.50 -2.13
N ASN A 92 4.73 0.96 -3.19
CA ASN A 92 4.01 0.29 -4.26
C ASN A 92 3.26 -0.97 -3.78
N ASN A 93 3.93 -1.82 -3.01
CA ASN A 93 3.37 -3.07 -2.48
C ASN A 93 2.20 -2.80 -1.52
N ALA A 94 2.28 -1.74 -0.73
CA ALA A 94 1.19 -1.31 0.14
C ALA A 94 -0.07 -0.94 -0.65
N ILE A 95 0.09 -0.18 -1.75
CA ILE A 95 -1.03 0.16 -2.65
C ILE A 95 -1.63 -1.10 -3.26
N VAL A 96 -0.82 -1.96 -3.90
CA VAL A 96 -1.29 -3.21 -4.52
C VAL A 96 -2.03 -4.08 -3.49
N SER A 97 -1.51 -4.17 -2.26
CA SER A 97 -2.14 -4.93 -1.19
C SER A 97 -3.52 -4.43 -0.80
N VAL A 98 -3.83 -3.15 -0.95
CA VAL A 98 -5.17 -2.59 -0.67
C VAL A 98 -6.07 -2.71 -1.89
N LEU A 99 -5.54 -2.47 -3.08
CA LEU A 99 -6.30 -2.62 -4.33
C LEU A 99 -6.79 -4.05 -4.50
N LYS A 100 -5.98 -5.07 -4.19
CA LYS A 100 -6.40 -6.48 -4.32
C LYS A 100 -7.55 -6.88 -3.38
N CYS A 101 -7.74 -6.17 -2.26
CA CYS A 101 -8.93 -6.34 -1.41
C CYS A 101 -10.22 -5.86 -2.10
N ILE A 102 -10.11 -4.92 -3.04
CA ILE A 102 -11.23 -4.41 -3.83
C ILE A 102 -11.52 -5.34 -5.02
N ASN A 103 -10.47 -5.74 -5.73
CA ASN A 103 -10.55 -6.70 -6.82
C ASN A 103 -9.18 -7.39 -7.01
N PRO A 104 -9.11 -8.74 -6.95
CA PRO A 104 -7.86 -9.49 -7.12
C PRO A 104 -7.12 -9.21 -8.44
N ILE A 105 -7.82 -8.72 -9.48
CA ILE A 105 -7.20 -8.38 -10.77
C ILE A 105 -6.03 -7.39 -10.62
N TYR A 106 -6.04 -6.55 -9.58
CA TYR A 106 -5.02 -5.51 -9.36
C TYR A 106 -3.70 -6.05 -8.80
N GLU A 107 -3.56 -7.36 -8.59
CA GLU A 107 -2.29 -8.00 -8.28
C GLU A 107 -1.44 -8.26 -9.54
N TYR A 108 -2.04 -8.22 -10.72
CA TYR A 108 -1.40 -8.50 -11.99
C TYR A 108 -1.12 -7.21 -12.78
N ASP A 109 -0.09 -7.23 -13.63
CA ASP A 109 0.07 -6.18 -14.63
C ASP A 109 -1.08 -6.28 -15.64
N LEU A 110 -1.76 -5.15 -15.85
CA LEU A 110 -2.91 -5.04 -16.74
C LEU A 110 -2.54 -4.33 -18.05
N ASN A 111 -1.27 -3.99 -18.24
CA ASN A 111 -0.77 -3.29 -19.42
C ASN A 111 0.00 -4.19 -20.40
N ASP A 112 -0.03 -5.52 -20.21
CA ASP A 112 0.48 -6.52 -21.16
C ASP A 112 -0.46 -6.69 -22.39
#